data_AF-A0A356M834-F1
#
_entry.id   AF-A0A356M834-F1
#
_cell.length_a   1.000
_cell.length_b   1.000
_cell.length_c   1.000
_cell.angle_alpha   90.00
_cell.angle_beta   90.00
_cell.angle_gamma   90.00
#
_symmetry.space_group_name_H-M   'P 1'
#
loop_
_entity.id
_entity.type
_entity.pdbx_description
1 polymer ?
#
loop_
_entity_poly.entity_id
_entity_poly.type
_entity_poly.pdbx_seq_one_letter_code
_entity_poly.pdbx_strand_id
1 'polypeptide(L)'
;SSKLGINGEPALYEQLVALADKNRSWNQIGLTYRTSDLRLGVLATAESELEIILYDESKANYYPYLPSDDELMPKLTYDEAEAAELSMYETAIKSYLQEMTAKFITGESDIETGWDSYLSELEEIGLDNMLAIYQAAYDDKYGQ
;
A
#
# COMPACT_ATOMS: atom_id res chain seq x y z
N SER A 1 22.17 21.51 24.05
CA SER A 1 21.17 20.46 23.76
C SER A 1 21.58 19.81 22.45
N SER A 2 21.62 18.48 22.37
CA SER A 2 21.80 17.80 21.09
C SER A 2 20.60 18.09 20.19
N LYS A 3 20.86 18.51 18.95
CA LYS A 3 19.84 18.66 17.92
C LYS A 3 19.34 17.27 17.53
N LEU A 4 18.04 17.01 17.68
CA LEU A 4 17.44 15.71 17.39
C LEU A 4 16.76 15.71 16.02
N GLY A 5 16.79 14.57 15.36
CA GLY A 5 16.03 14.29 14.16
C GLY A 5 14.57 13.97 14.46
N ILE A 6 13.77 13.79 13.42
CA ILE A 6 12.36 13.35 13.49
C ILE A 6 12.24 12.00 14.21
N ASN A 7 13.21 11.11 14.03
CA ASN A 7 13.25 9.82 14.73
C ASN A 7 13.69 9.88 16.20
N GLY A 8 14.00 11.07 16.73
CA GLY A 8 14.51 11.25 18.10
C GLY A 8 16.00 10.94 18.28
N GLU A 9 16.70 10.48 17.24
CA GLU A 9 18.16 10.28 17.22
C GLU A 9 18.90 11.60 16.92
N PRO A 10 20.24 11.70 17.07
CA PRO A 10 20.98 12.89 16.66
C PRO A 10 20.72 13.27 15.19
N ALA A 11 20.36 14.53 14.94
CA ALA A 11 20.07 15.01 13.59
C ALA A 11 21.29 14.89 12.67
N LEU A 12 21.08 14.37 11.46
CA LEU A 12 22.08 14.25 10.41
C LEU A 12 22.31 15.57 9.66
N TYR A 13 21.24 16.35 9.45
CA TYR A 13 21.32 17.65 8.80
C TYR A 13 20.16 18.57 9.19
N GLU A 14 20.35 19.87 8.93
CA GLU A 14 19.33 20.91 9.09
C GLU A 14 19.00 21.49 7.72
N GLN A 15 17.71 21.58 7.41
CA GLN A 15 17.26 22.24 6.19
C GLN A 15 17.23 23.76 6.41
N LEU A 16 18.19 24.46 5.81
CA LEU A 16 18.38 25.90 6.05
C LEU A 16 17.37 26.81 5.34
N VAL A 17 16.66 26.30 4.33
CA VAL A 17 15.73 27.10 3.50
C VAL A 17 14.47 26.28 3.19
N ALA A 18 13.33 26.73 3.69
CA ALA A 18 12.03 26.34 3.16
C ALA A 18 11.95 26.88 1.72
N LEU A 19 11.77 25.98 0.75
CA LEU A 19 11.80 26.33 -0.67
C LEU A 19 10.72 27.38 -0.94
N ALA A 20 11.15 28.58 -1.31
CA ALA A 20 10.23 29.69 -1.55
C ALA A 20 9.25 29.31 -2.67
N ASP A 21 7.98 29.13 -2.31
CA ASP A 21 6.91 28.86 -3.26
C ASP A 21 6.68 30.08 -4.17
N LYS A 22 7.11 29.97 -5.43
CA LYS A 22 6.51 30.70 -6.55
C LYS A 22 6.42 29.81 -7.79
N ASN A 23 5.29 29.11 -7.91
CA ASN A 23 4.68 28.46 -9.09
C ASN A 23 5.52 27.47 -9.94
N ARG A 24 6.85 27.45 -9.87
CA ARG A 24 7.75 26.47 -10.50
C ARG A 24 9.06 26.42 -9.71
N SER A 25 9.36 25.29 -9.08
CA SER A 25 10.66 25.08 -8.44
C SER A 25 11.32 23.80 -8.97
N TRP A 26 12.64 23.73 -8.85
CA TRP A 26 13.38 22.48 -9.08
C TRP A 26 13.32 21.52 -7.88
N ASN A 27 12.38 21.75 -6.95
CA ASN A 27 12.15 20.86 -5.83
C ASN A 27 11.63 19.52 -6.34
N GLN A 28 12.18 18.42 -5.82
CA GLN A 28 11.75 17.04 -6.14
C GLN A 28 11.85 16.60 -7.60
N ILE A 29 12.41 17.38 -8.53
CA ILE A 29 12.48 16.98 -9.95
C ILE A 29 13.78 16.25 -10.36
N GLY A 30 14.67 15.97 -9.41
CA GLY A 30 15.86 15.16 -9.62
C GLY A 30 15.70 13.74 -9.05
N LEU A 31 16.50 12.80 -9.56
CA LEU A 31 16.70 11.51 -8.90
C LEU A 31 17.27 11.76 -7.51
N THR A 32 16.56 11.33 -6.48
CA THR A 32 17.04 11.41 -5.09
C THR A 32 17.01 10.03 -4.47
N TYR A 33 18.12 9.62 -3.85
CA TYR A 33 18.15 8.43 -3.02
C TYR A 33 17.82 8.84 -1.59
N ARG A 34 16.57 8.62 -1.18
CA ARG A 34 16.04 9.04 0.12
C ARG A 34 15.71 7.82 0.97
N THR A 35 16.73 7.29 1.62
CA THR A 35 16.57 6.27 2.65
C THR A 35 15.77 6.83 3.84
N SER A 36 15.11 5.94 4.58
CA SER A 36 14.40 6.29 5.83
C SER A 36 15.32 7.05 6.79
N ASP A 37 16.56 6.58 7.00
CA ASP A 37 17.54 7.21 7.88
C ASP A 37 17.83 8.66 7.48
N LEU A 38 18.03 8.92 6.19
CA LEU A 38 18.22 10.27 5.66
C LEU A 38 16.98 11.14 5.91
N ARG A 39 15.76 10.62 5.65
CA ARG A 39 14.53 11.40 5.80
C ARG A 39 14.22 11.74 7.26
N LEU A 40 14.40 10.77 8.15
CA LEU A 40 14.10 10.90 9.57
C LEU A 40 15.21 11.60 10.34
N GLY A 41 16.43 11.65 9.79
CA GLY A 41 17.57 12.38 10.33
C GLY A 41 17.53 13.90 10.12
N VAL A 42 16.48 14.45 9.51
CA VAL A 42 16.26 15.90 9.41
C VAL A 42 16.03 16.47 10.81
N LEU A 43 16.66 17.59 11.14
CA LEU A 43 16.41 18.34 12.38
C LEU A 43 14.90 18.54 12.62
N ALA A 44 14.40 18.03 13.74
CA ALA A 44 13.04 18.25 14.19
C ALA A 44 12.81 19.74 14.51
N THR A 45 11.84 20.37 13.84
CA THR A 45 11.40 21.74 14.10
C THR A 45 9.91 21.78 14.43
N ALA A 46 9.38 22.95 14.81
CA ALA A 46 7.92 23.13 14.97
C ALA A 46 7.14 22.81 13.68
N GLU A 47 7.75 23.01 12.51
CA GLU A 47 7.15 22.64 11.22
C GLU A 47 7.12 21.12 10.98
N SER A 48 7.95 20.36 11.71
CA SER A 48 7.99 18.89 11.65
C SER A 48 7.02 18.22 12.62
N GLU A 49 6.27 18.99 13.44
CA GLU A 49 5.43 18.43 14.52
C GLU A 49 4.47 17.35 14.02
N LEU A 50 3.76 17.61 12.92
CA LEU A 50 2.85 16.61 12.32
C LEU A 50 3.61 15.36 11.87
N GLU A 51 4.80 15.51 11.29
CA GLU A 51 5.57 14.37 10.81
C GLU A 51 6.12 13.52 11.96
N ILE A 52 6.57 14.15 13.04
CA ILE A 52 7.01 13.46 14.25
C ILE A 52 5.85 12.65 14.84
N ILE A 53 4.67 13.28 14.98
CA ILE A 53 3.46 12.59 15.46
C ILE A 53 3.12 11.41 14.56
N LEU A 54 3.08 11.60 13.24
CA LEU A 54 2.74 10.52 12.31
C LEU A 54 3.76 9.38 12.36
N TYR A 55 5.05 9.68 12.49
CA TYR A 55 6.11 8.67 12.63
C TYR A 55 5.98 7.88 13.93
N ASP A 56 5.81 8.57 15.06
CA ASP A 56 5.68 7.95 16.37
C ASP A 56 4.41 7.11 16.46
N GLU A 57 3.28 7.61 15.97
CA GLU A 57 2.01 6.88 15.87
C GLU A 57 2.14 5.64 14.99
N SER A 58 2.80 5.75 13.83
CA SER A 58 3.07 4.60 12.97
C SER A 58 3.91 3.54 13.68
N LYS A 59 4.97 3.96 14.37
CA LYS A 59 5.87 3.06 15.09
C LYS A 59 5.20 2.39 16.29
N ALA A 60 4.37 3.11 17.02
CA ALA A 60 3.70 2.60 18.23
C ALA A 60 2.48 1.73 17.88
N ASN A 61 1.68 2.16 16.90
CA ASN A 61 0.34 1.62 16.68
C ASN A 61 0.18 0.83 15.38
N TYR A 62 1.13 0.88 14.44
CA TYR A 62 1.05 0.15 13.17
C TYR A 62 2.17 -0.88 13.03
N TYR A 63 3.42 -0.52 13.33
CA TYR A 63 4.59 -1.40 13.12
C TYR A 63 4.49 -2.75 13.86
N PRO A 64 3.94 -2.85 15.09
CA PRO A 64 3.75 -4.14 15.76
C PRO A 64 2.77 -5.07 15.06
N TYR A 65 1.95 -4.54 14.14
CA TYR A 65 0.94 -5.27 13.38
C TYR A 65 1.29 -5.35 11.89
N LEU A 66 2.53 -5.00 11.52
CA LEU A 66 2.98 -5.23 10.16
C LEU A 66 3.01 -6.74 9.91
N PRO A 67 2.39 -7.22 8.81
CA PRO A 67 2.57 -8.59 8.38
C PRO A 67 4.06 -8.85 8.12
N SER A 68 4.51 -10.09 8.30
CA SER A 68 5.87 -10.46 7.96
C SER A 68 6.10 -10.40 6.44
N ASP A 69 7.36 -10.31 6.01
CA ASP A 69 7.68 -10.17 4.58
C ASP A 69 7.11 -11.32 3.72
N ASP A 70 6.95 -12.51 4.30
CA ASP A 70 6.34 -13.70 3.68
C ASP A 70 4.81 -13.64 3.56
N GLU A 71 4.14 -12.78 4.33
CA GLU A 71 2.70 -12.50 4.21
C GLU A 71 2.41 -11.37 3.20
N LEU A 72 3.44 -10.64 2.77
CA LEU A 72 3.30 -9.56 1.80
C LEU A 72 3.37 -10.10 0.37
N MET A 73 2.35 -9.81 -0.42
CA MET A 73 2.36 -10.09 -1.86
C MET A 73 3.47 -9.25 -2.53
N PRO A 74 4.52 -9.89 -3.10
CA PRO A 74 5.57 -9.14 -3.77
C PRO A 74 5.05 -8.58 -5.10
N LYS A 75 5.80 -7.63 -5.69
CA LYS A 75 5.44 -7.09 -7.00
C LYS A 75 5.54 -8.18 -8.07
N LEU A 76 4.41 -8.58 -8.62
CA LEU A 76 4.30 -9.50 -9.75
C LEU A 76 4.37 -8.74 -11.08
N THR A 77 4.77 -9.45 -12.13
CA THR A 77 4.83 -8.95 -13.51
C THR A 77 4.14 -9.96 -14.40
N TYR A 78 3.36 -9.48 -15.34
CA TYR A 78 2.53 -10.30 -16.23
C TYR A 78 2.87 -9.98 -17.69
N ASP A 79 2.69 -10.95 -18.57
CA ASP A 79 2.70 -10.68 -20.01
C ASP A 79 1.44 -9.95 -20.48
N GLU A 80 1.40 -9.58 -21.77
CA GLU A 80 0.27 -8.81 -22.32
C GLU A 80 -1.06 -9.57 -22.29
N ALA A 81 -1.04 -10.89 -22.49
CA ALA A 81 -2.23 -11.72 -22.48
C ALA A 81 -2.74 -11.92 -21.05
N GLU A 82 -1.85 -12.26 -20.12
CA GLU A 82 -2.16 -12.40 -18.70
C GLU A 82 -2.71 -11.09 -18.11
N ALA A 83 -2.09 -9.94 -18.44
CA ALA A 83 -2.56 -8.64 -17.99
C ALA A 83 -3.97 -8.29 -18.53
N ALA A 84 -4.27 -8.67 -19.78
CA ALA A 84 -5.59 -8.47 -20.36
C ALA A 84 -6.66 -9.33 -19.67
N GLU A 85 -6.36 -10.61 -19.43
CA GLU A 85 -7.26 -11.52 -18.71
C GLU A 85 -7.49 -11.06 -17.27
N LEU A 86 -6.43 -10.71 -16.54
CA LEU A 86 -6.52 -10.15 -15.19
C LEU A 86 -7.42 -8.91 -15.14
N SER A 87 -7.24 -7.96 -16.07
CA SER A 87 -8.06 -6.75 -16.10
C SER A 87 -9.55 -7.05 -16.31
N MET A 88 -9.89 -8.10 -17.06
CA MET A 88 -11.28 -8.53 -17.24
C MET A 88 -11.84 -9.14 -15.96
N TYR A 89 -11.11 -10.09 -15.35
CA TYR A 89 -11.53 -10.73 -14.09
C TYR A 89 -11.65 -9.71 -12.95
N GLU A 90 -10.63 -8.87 -12.74
CA GLU A 90 -10.64 -7.85 -11.69
C GLU A 90 -11.85 -6.92 -11.80
N THR A 91 -12.20 -6.50 -13.02
CA THR A 91 -13.34 -5.61 -13.23
C THR A 91 -14.64 -6.30 -12.83
N ALA A 92 -14.89 -7.51 -13.33
CA ALA A 92 -16.12 -8.25 -13.05
C ALA A 92 -16.24 -8.62 -11.56
N ILE A 93 -15.17 -9.17 -10.98
CA ILE A 93 -15.09 -9.55 -9.56
C ILE A 93 -15.31 -8.34 -8.67
N LYS A 94 -14.65 -7.21 -8.95
CA LYS A 94 -14.78 -5.99 -8.15
C LYS A 94 -16.20 -5.43 -8.21
N SER A 95 -16.84 -5.45 -9.39
CA SER A 95 -18.24 -5.03 -9.51
C SER A 95 -19.17 -5.90 -8.67
N TYR A 96 -19.04 -7.23 -8.75
CA TYR A 96 -19.86 -8.15 -7.97
C TYR A 96 -19.61 -8.04 -6.46
N LEU A 97 -18.34 -7.94 -6.05
CA LEU A 97 -17.92 -7.70 -4.67
C LEU A 97 -18.58 -6.43 -4.11
N GLN A 98 -18.53 -5.32 -4.86
CA GLN A 98 -19.10 -4.05 -4.42
C GLN A 98 -20.63 -4.12 -4.26
N GLU A 99 -21.31 -4.78 -5.21
CA GLU A 99 -22.75 -4.99 -5.16
C GLU A 99 -23.15 -5.82 -3.93
N MET A 100 -22.51 -6.97 -3.74
CA MET A 100 -22.84 -7.88 -2.65
C MET A 100 -22.47 -7.30 -1.28
N THR A 101 -21.35 -6.56 -1.19
CA THR A 101 -20.99 -5.83 0.02
C THR A 101 -22.10 -4.85 0.41
N ALA A 102 -22.65 -4.10 -0.55
CA ALA A 102 -23.75 -3.19 -0.27
C ALA A 102 -24.99 -3.94 0.22
N LYS A 103 -25.38 -5.04 -0.45
CA LYS A 103 -26.55 -5.85 -0.08
C LYS A 103 -26.41 -6.49 1.30
N PHE A 104 -25.23 -6.99 1.66
CA PHE A 104 -24.97 -7.54 2.99
C PHE A 104 -25.01 -6.46 4.08
N ILE A 105 -24.44 -5.29 3.84
CA ILE A 105 -24.46 -4.17 4.81
C ILE A 105 -25.88 -3.65 5.02
N THR A 106 -26.68 -3.52 3.96
CA THR A 106 -28.05 -3.00 4.05
C THR A 106 -29.06 -4.04 4.56
N GLY A 107 -28.66 -5.32 4.64
CA GLY A 107 -29.54 -6.43 4.98
C GLY A 107 -30.51 -6.82 3.86
N GLU A 108 -30.28 -6.34 2.63
CA GLU A 108 -30.98 -6.83 1.43
C GLU A 108 -30.63 -8.30 1.14
N SER A 109 -29.43 -8.71 1.55
CA SER A 109 -29.00 -10.12 1.59
C SER A 109 -28.48 -10.46 2.97
N ASP A 110 -28.81 -11.65 3.46
CA ASP A 110 -28.31 -12.18 4.72
C ASP A 110 -26.93 -12.81 4.49
N ILE A 111 -25.93 -12.35 5.24
CA ILE A 111 -24.53 -12.79 5.05
C ILE A 111 -24.33 -14.24 5.50
N GLU A 112 -25.01 -14.69 6.55
CA GLU A 112 -24.83 -16.03 7.12
C GLU A 112 -25.34 -17.12 6.18
N THR A 113 -26.43 -16.85 5.46
CA THR A 113 -27.05 -17.80 4.52
C THR A 113 -26.66 -17.56 3.07
N GLY A 114 -26.20 -16.35 2.72
CA GLY A 114 -25.84 -15.96 1.36
C GLY A 114 -24.36 -16.15 1.00
N TRP A 115 -23.50 -16.49 1.96
CA TRP A 115 -22.05 -16.56 1.76
C TRP A 115 -21.62 -17.59 0.72
N ASP A 116 -22.16 -18.81 0.78
CA ASP A 116 -21.77 -19.89 -0.14
C ASP A 116 -22.15 -19.56 -1.60
N SER A 117 -23.32 -18.97 -1.81
CA SER A 117 -23.75 -18.50 -3.14
C SER A 117 -22.87 -17.37 -3.67
N TYR A 118 -22.43 -16.47 -2.78
CA TYR A 118 -21.49 -15.40 -3.14
C TYR A 118 -20.15 -15.96 -3.60
N LEU A 119 -19.60 -16.97 -2.91
CA LEU A 119 -18.38 -17.65 -3.34
C LEU A 119 -18.56 -18.38 -4.67
N SER A 120 -19.67 -19.10 -4.84
CA SER A 120 -19.97 -19.82 -6.09
C SER A 120 -20.04 -18.88 -7.29
N GLU A 121 -20.66 -17.70 -7.15
CA GLU A 121 -20.72 -16.72 -8.23
C GLU A 121 -19.33 -16.13 -8.54
N LEU A 122 -18.48 -15.89 -7.53
CA LEU A 122 -17.10 -15.46 -7.76
C LEU A 122 -16.29 -16.50 -8.55
N GLU A 123 -16.46 -17.79 -8.23
CA GLU A 123 -15.86 -18.88 -8.99
C GLU A 123 -16.37 -18.88 -10.44
N GLU A 124 -17.68 -18.72 -10.67
CA GLU A 124 -18.28 -18.62 -12.01
C GLU A 124 -17.78 -17.41 -12.80
N ILE A 125 -17.55 -16.26 -12.16
CA ILE A 125 -16.95 -15.07 -12.77
C ILE A 125 -15.50 -15.35 -13.20
N GLY A 126 -14.79 -16.23 -12.48
CA GLY A 126 -13.42 -16.64 -12.79
C GLY A 126 -12.38 -16.25 -11.74
N LEU A 127 -12.76 -16.17 -10.46
CA LEU A 127 -11.83 -15.93 -9.36
C LEU A 127 -10.66 -16.93 -9.37
N ASP A 128 -10.93 -18.21 -9.62
CA ASP A 128 -9.90 -19.25 -9.67
C ASP A 128 -8.90 -19.03 -10.80
N ASN A 129 -9.36 -18.56 -11.97
CA ASN A 129 -8.48 -18.25 -13.10
C ASN A 129 -7.58 -17.05 -12.77
N MET A 130 -8.15 -16.02 -12.12
CA MET A 130 -7.38 -14.86 -11.67
C MET A 130 -6.30 -15.27 -10.65
N LEU A 131 -6.65 -16.12 -9.68
CA LEU A 131 -5.70 -16.64 -8.69
C LEU A 131 -4.62 -17.51 -9.32
N ALA A 132 -4.95 -18.30 -10.34
CA ALA A 132 -3.98 -19.11 -11.08
C ALA A 132 -2.93 -18.24 -11.79
N ILE A 133 -3.33 -17.12 -12.39
CA ILE A 133 -2.39 -16.16 -13.01
C ILE A 133 -1.47 -15.55 -11.94
N TYR A 134 -2.01 -15.16 -10.78
CA TYR A 134 -1.19 -14.67 -9.66
C TYR A 134 -0.20 -15.71 -9.16
N GLN A 135 -0.64 -16.96 -8.99
CA GLN A 135 0.24 -18.04 -8.55
C GLN A 135 1.34 -18.32 -9.56
N ALA A 136 1.02 -18.37 -10.86
CA ALA A 136 2.02 -18.58 -11.91
C ALA A 136 3.08 -17.48 -11.94
N ALA A 137 2.67 -16.21 -11.86
CA ALA A 137 3.58 -15.07 -11.82
C ALA A 137 4.41 -15.03 -10.52
N TYR A 138 3.84 -15.49 -9.41
CA TYR A 138 4.59 -15.65 -8.16
C TYR A 138 5.64 -16.76 -8.28
N ASP A 139 5.26 -17.92 -8.76
CA ASP A 139 6.15 -19.09 -8.90
C ASP A 139 7.30 -18.82 -9.87
N ASP A 140 7.05 -18.14 -11.00
CA ASP A 140 8.09 -17.77 -11.98
C ASP A 140 9.19 -16.89 -11.35
N LYS A 141 8.78 -15.93 -10.51
CA LYS A 141 9.69 -14.92 -9.97
C LYS A 141 10.29 -15.27 -8.61
N TYR A 142 9.56 -16.01 -7.79
CA TYR A 142 9.88 -16.24 -6.37
C TYR A 142 9.86 -17.74 -5.97
N GLY A 143 9.45 -18.64 -6.85
CA GLY A 143 9.37 -20.09 -6.56
C GLY A 143 10.69 -20.87 -6.68
N GLN A 144 11.83 -20.19 -6.85
CA GLN A 144 13.17 -20.80 -6.97
C GLN A 144 13.96 -20.79 -5.66
#